data_AF-A0A2J7R967-F1
#
_entry.id   AF-A0A2J7R967-F1
#
_cell.length_a   1.000
_cell.length_b   1.000
_cell.length_c   1.000
_cell.angle_alpha   90.00
_cell.angle_beta   90.00
_cell.angle_gamma   90.00
#
_symmetry.space_group_name_H-M   'P 1'
#
loop_
_entity.id
_entity.type
_entity.pdbx_description
1 polymer ?
#
loop_
_entity_poly.entity_id
_entity_poly.type
_entity_poly.pdbx_seq_one_letter_code
_entity_poly.pdbx_strand_id
1 'polypeptide(L)'
;MLLFIYVAVACSTVTVTKCQAALRTLQAFPFFRPTCLCREPHVDPECNSFRDFLFDHPCIFVLKKEKDPYPVDALPTCNHALSVCQEERKCIKLFEDFKTNCKVRDGKCRMEDRELCHEAWAKLRLSPMFGCICPNNHMKRRCDRIFSMVNHNPCVGKLLATIR
;
A
#
# COMPACT_ATOMS: atom_id res chain seq x y z
N MET A 1 23.89 -9.58 17.44
CA MET A 1 22.65 -10.25 16.99
C MET A 1 21.50 -9.30 17.23
N LEU A 2 20.95 -8.74 16.15
CA LEU A 2 19.59 -8.22 15.94
C LEU A 2 19.67 -7.13 14.87
N LEU A 3 19.64 -7.59 13.62
CA LEU A 3 19.38 -6.78 12.44
C LEU A 3 17.92 -6.29 12.54
N PHE A 4 17.69 -5.16 13.19
CA PHE A 4 16.50 -4.36 12.96
C PHE A 4 16.64 -3.73 11.56
N ILE A 5 16.30 -4.51 10.54
CA ILE A 5 15.93 -3.95 9.25
C ILE A 5 14.65 -3.15 9.53
N TYR A 6 14.81 -1.87 9.84
CA TYR A 6 13.75 -0.88 9.73
C TYR A 6 13.36 -0.84 8.24
N VAL A 7 12.50 -1.77 7.83
CA VAL A 7 11.69 -1.57 6.65
C VAL A 7 10.82 -0.38 7.00
N ALA A 8 11.25 0.80 6.57
CA ALA A 8 10.35 1.93 6.47
C ALA A 8 9.23 1.46 5.54
N VAL A 9 8.12 1.00 6.12
CA VAL A 9 6.84 0.94 5.43
C VAL A 9 6.47 2.41 5.24
N ALA A 10 7.09 3.04 4.24
CA ALA A 10 6.70 4.35 3.79
C ALA A 10 5.27 4.17 3.29
N CYS A 11 4.30 4.64 4.07
CA CYS A 11 2.90 4.77 3.68
C CYS A 11 2.75 5.88 2.60
N SER A 12 3.64 5.87 1.61
CA SER A 12 3.62 6.71 0.42
C SER A 12 2.63 6.07 -0.55
N THR A 13 1.35 6.33 -0.31
CA THR A 13 0.33 6.16 -1.34
C THR A 13 0.70 7.07 -2.53
N VAL A 14 0.67 6.52 -3.74
CA VAL A 14 1.11 7.25 -4.95
C VAL A 14 0.19 8.40 -5.37
N THR A 15 -1.03 8.43 -4.87
CA THR A 15 -2.03 9.45 -5.21
C THR A 15 -2.68 9.99 -3.94
N VAL A 16 -3.13 11.26 -4.00
CA VAL A 16 -3.86 11.93 -2.91
C VAL A 16 -5.13 11.15 -2.55
N THR A 17 -5.85 10.63 -3.55
CA THR A 17 -7.03 9.78 -3.41
C THR A 17 -6.75 8.49 -2.64
N LYS A 18 -5.66 7.78 -2.96
CA LYS A 18 -5.25 6.59 -2.20
C LYS A 18 -4.82 6.94 -0.76
N CYS A 19 -4.18 8.09 -0.56
CA CYS A 19 -3.86 8.59 0.79
C CYS A 19 -5.13 8.81 1.61
N GLN A 20 -6.10 9.54 1.04
CA GLN A 20 -7.40 9.78 1.67
C GLN A 20 -8.13 8.47 1.99
N ALA A 21 -8.14 7.51 1.06
CA ALA A 21 -8.75 6.18 1.28
C ALA A 21 -8.06 5.41 2.42
N ALA A 22 -6.73 5.44 2.49
CA ALA A 22 -5.96 4.82 3.56
C ALA A 22 -6.26 5.49 4.92
N LEU A 23 -6.27 6.82 4.99
CA LEU A 23 -6.59 7.57 6.20
C LEU A 23 -8.01 7.24 6.71
N ARG A 24 -9.02 7.27 5.83
CA ARG A 24 -10.39 6.89 6.20
C ARG A 24 -10.49 5.45 6.68
N THR A 25 -9.75 4.52 6.04
CA THR A 25 -9.73 3.11 6.45
C THR A 25 -9.14 2.97 7.86
N LEU A 26 -8.07 3.69 8.18
CA LEU A 26 -7.46 3.70 9.52
C LEU A 26 -8.38 4.36 10.57
N GLN A 27 -8.98 5.50 10.25
CA GLN A 27 -9.94 6.20 11.12
C GLN A 27 -11.21 5.38 11.41
N ALA A 28 -11.55 4.41 10.54
CA ALA A 28 -12.71 3.54 10.73
C ALA A 28 -12.49 2.42 11.75
N PHE A 29 -11.27 2.21 12.25
CA PHE A 29 -11.03 1.18 13.27
C PHE A 29 -11.81 1.49 14.56
N PRO A 30 -12.49 0.48 15.16
CA PRO A 30 -13.30 0.69 16.37
C PRO A 30 -12.50 1.27 17.53
N PHE A 31 -11.20 0.95 17.62
CA PHE A 31 -10.30 1.48 18.64
C PHE A 31 -10.19 3.01 18.63
N PHE A 32 -10.43 3.65 17.49
CA PHE A 32 -10.40 5.11 17.34
C PHE A 32 -11.80 5.74 17.40
N ARG A 33 -12.86 4.95 17.57
CA ARG A 33 -14.24 5.44 17.69
C ARG A 33 -14.72 5.34 19.14
N PRO A 34 -15.31 6.39 19.72
CA PRO A 34 -15.66 7.68 19.11
C PRO A 34 -14.56 8.76 19.24
N THR A 35 -13.46 8.51 19.93
CA THR A 35 -12.40 9.52 20.11
C THR A 35 -11.03 8.88 20.35
N CYS A 36 -10.04 9.31 19.58
CA CYS A 36 -8.63 9.15 19.93
C CYS A 36 -8.26 10.30 20.88
N LEU A 37 -8.31 10.05 22.20
CA LEU A 37 -7.99 11.05 23.22
C LEU A 37 -6.52 10.94 23.63
N CYS A 38 -5.77 12.02 23.41
CA CYS A 38 -4.39 12.17 23.90
C CYS A 38 -4.37 13.16 25.08
N ARG A 39 -3.38 13.02 25.97
CA ARG A 39 -3.08 14.08 26.96
C ARG A 39 -2.48 15.30 26.26
N GLU A 40 -2.19 16.34 27.02
CA GLU A 40 -1.61 17.58 26.48
C GLU A 40 -0.30 17.31 25.71
N PRO A 41 0.00 18.05 24.63
CA PRO A 41 1.11 17.73 23.72
C PRO A 41 2.49 17.65 24.37
N HIS A 42 2.71 18.41 25.46
CA HIS A 42 3.96 18.37 26.21
C HIS A 42 4.06 17.16 27.16
N VAL A 43 2.92 16.56 27.51
CA VAL A 43 2.80 15.38 28.37
C VAL A 43 2.80 14.09 27.54
N ASP A 44 2.20 14.11 26.36
CA ASP A 44 2.07 12.95 25.47
C ASP A 44 2.33 13.33 24.00
N PRO A 45 3.58 13.68 23.65
CA PRO A 45 3.93 14.11 22.30
C PRO A 45 3.74 13.01 21.26
N GLU A 46 3.92 11.75 21.64
CA GLU A 46 3.80 10.60 20.74
C GLU A 46 2.34 10.37 20.31
N CYS A 47 1.40 10.37 21.26
CA CYS A 47 -0.02 10.25 20.94
C CYS A 47 -0.50 11.41 20.06
N ASN A 48 -0.12 12.65 20.40
CA ASN A 48 -0.51 13.82 19.62
C ASN A 48 0.08 13.78 18.20
N SER A 49 1.36 13.40 18.05
CA SER A 49 1.96 13.22 16.72
C SER A 49 1.22 12.17 15.89
N PHE A 50 0.79 11.05 16.51
CA PHE A 50 0.01 10.03 15.82
C PHE A 50 -1.40 10.54 15.44
N ARG A 51 -2.05 11.27 16.34
CA ARG A 51 -3.35 11.88 16.09
C ARG A 51 -3.27 12.86 14.93
N ASP A 52 -2.28 13.74 14.92
CA ASP A 52 -2.08 14.74 13.88
C ASP A 52 -1.78 14.07 12.53
N PHE A 53 -0.96 13.02 12.54
CA PHE A 53 -0.70 12.21 11.34
C PHE A 53 -1.98 11.58 10.77
N LEU A 54 -2.90 11.12 11.62
CA LEU A 54 -4.09 10.38 11.18
C LEU A 54 -5.28 11.28 10.85
N PHE A 55 -5.50 12.35 11.61
CA PHE A 55 -6.69 13.21 11.53
C PHE A 55 -6.41 14.57 10.87
N ASP A 56 -5.18 15.08 10.97
CA ASP A 56 -4.78 16.38 10.41
C ASP A 56 -3.79 16.21 9.24
N HIS A 57 -3.81 15.03 8.59
CA HIS A 57 -2.92 14.74 7.48
C HIS A 57 -3.13 15.73 6.31
N PRO A 58 -2.08 16.33 5.73
CA PRO A 58 -2.19 17.32 4.66
C PRO A 58 -3.04 16.88 3.45
N CYS A 59 -3.02 15.59 3.12
CA CYS A 59 -3.82 15.03 2.02
C CYS A 59 -5.35 15.12 2.24
N ILE A 60 -5.85 15.37 3.46
CA ILE A 60 -7.28 15.53 3.75
C ILE A 60 -7.80 16.84 3.13
N PHE A 61 -6.99 17.89 3.10
CA PHE A 61 -7.41 19.24 2.70
C PHE A 61 -7.20 19.57 1.21
N VAL A 62 -6.63 18.63 0.44
CA VAL A 62 -6.34 18.85 -1.00
C VAL A 62 -7.63 18.72 -1.83
N LEU A 63 -8.10 19.84 -2.36
CA LEU A 63 -9.33 19.94 -3.17
C LEU A 63 -9.13 19.61 -4.67
N LYS A 64 -7.93 19.84 -5.22
CA LYS A 64 -7.60 19.52 -6.62
C LYS A 64 -7.23 18.05 -6.75
N LYS A 65 -8.16 17.25 -7.29
CA LYS A 65 -7.93 15.86 -7.66
C LYS A 65 -7.52 15.82 -9.13
N GLU A 66 -6.29 15.41 -9.43
CA GLU A 66 -6.07 14.78 -10.74
C GLU A 66 -7.04 13.59 -10.85
N LYS A 67 -7.61 13.35 -12.03
CA LYS A 67 -8.55 12.24 -12.23
C LYS A 67 -7.82 10.93 -11.98
N ASP A 68 -7.93 10.40 -10.77
CA ASP A 68 -7.49 9.04 -10.46
C ASP A 68 -8.35 8.08 -11.29
N PRO A 69 -7.76 7.24 -12.15
CA PRO A 69 -8.51 6.22 -12.90
C PRO A 69 -9.21 5.20 -11.99
N TYR A 70 -8.79 5.10 -10.72
CA TYR A 70 -9.34 4.20 -9.71
C TYR A 70 -9.73 4.96 -8.42
N PRO A 71 -10.77 5.80 -8.45
CA PRO A 71 -11.23 6.46 -7.25
C PRO A 71 -11.76 5.41 -6.26
N VAL A 72 -11.19 5.38 -5.06
CA VAL A 72 -11.59 4.47 -3.99
C VAL A 72 -11.86 5.27 -2.72
N ASP A 73 -12.99 5.00 -2.06
CA ASP A 73 -13.35 5.66 -0.80
C ASP A 73 -12.76 4.96 0.43
N ALA A 74 -12.33 3.71 0.27
CA ALA A 74 -11.62 2.89 1.25
C ALA A 74 -10.70 1.89 0.52
N LEU A 75 -9.65 1.40 1.19
CA LEU A 75 -8.74 0.44 0.58
C LEU A 75 -9.46 -0.90 0.29
N PRO A 76 -9.39 -1.43 -0.94
CA PRO A 76 -10.03 -2.69 -1.28
C PRO A 76 -9.30 -3.88 -0.64
N THR A 77 -10.01 -5.01 -0.45
CA THR A 77 -9.32 -6.26 -0.15
C THR A 77 -8.49 -6.72 -1.34
N CYS A 78 -7.35 -7.41 -1.15
CA CYS A 78 -6.54 -7.85 -2.30
C CYS A 78 -7.27 -8.84 -3.22
N ASN A 79 -8.23 -9.61 -2.70
CA ASN A 79 -9.10 -10.43 -3.53
C ASN A 79 -10.00 -9.58 -4.43
N HIS A 80 -10.62 -8.54 -3.87
CA HIS A 80 -11.48 -7.63 -4.65
C HIS A 80 -10.67 -6.81 -5.65
N ALA A 81 -9.51 -6.29 -5.24
CA ALA A 81 -8.58 -5.59 -6.12
C ALA A 81 -8.20 -6.43 -7.34
N LEU A 82 -7.90 -7.73 -7.13
CA LEU A 82 -7.61 -8.65 -8.22
C LEU A 82 -8.81 -8.88 -9.13
N SER A 83 -10.02 -9.05 -8.56
CA SER A 83 -11.25 -9.21 -9.35
C SER A 83 -11.49 -8.02 -10.27
N VAL A 84 -11.42 -6.80 -9.73
CA VAL A 84 -11.57 -5.56 -10.52
C VAL A 84 -10.48 -5.45 -11.58
N CYS A 85 -9.23 -5.79 -11.22
CA CYS A 85 -8.12 -5.75 -12.15
C CYS A 85 -8.26 -6.74 -13.31
N GLN A 86 -8.87 -7.90 -13.07
CA GLN A 86 -9.14 -8.92 -14.10
C GLN A 86 -10.21 -8.48 -15.10
N GLU A 87 -11.18 -7.69 -14.67
CA GLU A 87 -12.24 -7.16 -15.54
C GLU A 87 -11.72 -6.04 -16.47
N GLU A 88 -10.67 -5.33 -16.07
CA GLU A 88 -10.07 -4.27 -16.88
C GLU A 88 -8.77 -4.71 -17.58
N ARG A 89 -8.81 -4.77 -18.92
CA ARG A 89 -7.67 -5.17 -19.77
C ARG A 89 -6.37 -4.42 -19.48
N LYS A 90 -6.45 -3.12 -19.18
CA LYS A 90 -5.26 -2.32 -18.87
C LYS A 90 -4.65 -2.75 -17.54
N CYS A 91 -5.48 -2.95 -16.51
CA CYS A 91 -5.00 -3.34 -15.19
C CYS A 91 -4.36 -4.73 -15.21
N ILE A 92 -5.04 -5.73 -15.77
CA ILE A 92 -4.52 -7.10 -15.77
C ILE A 92 -3.18 -7.19 -16.52
N LYS A 93 -3.01 -6.41 -17.59
CA LYS A 93 -1.73 -6.31 -18.29
C LYS A 93 -0.62 -5.79 -17.36
N LEU A 94 -0.87 -4.70 -16.63
CA LEU A 94 0.09 -4.19 -15.65
C LEU A 94 0.48 -5.23 -14.59
N PHE A 95 -0.50 -6.02 -14.14
CA PHE A 95 -0.27 -7.07 -13.14
C PHE A 95 0.56 -8.24 -13.70
N GLU A 96 0.28 -8.69 -14.92
CA GLU A 96 1.05 -9.75 -15.57
C GLU A 96 2.47 -9.29 -15.96
N ASP A 97 2.63 -8.05 -16.43
CA ASP A 97 3.94 -7.43 -16.71
C ASP A 97 4.78 -7.39 -15.42
N PHE A 98 4.19 -7.01 -14.29
CA PHE A 98 4.86 -7.03 -13.00
C PHE A 98 5.28 -8.45 -12.57
N LYS A 99 4.39 -9.44 -12.69
CA LYS A 99 4.71 -10.84 -12.35
C LYS A 99 5.85 -11.40 -13.18
N THR A 100 5.91 -11.00 -14.46
CA THR A 100 6.93 -11.44 -15.41
C THR A 100 8.28 -10.80 -15.10
N ASN A 101 8.30 -9.48 -14.93
CA ASN A 101 9.54 -8.72 -14.79
C ASN A 101 10.10 -8.76 -13.35
N CYS A 102 9.24 -8.78 -12.33
CA CYS A 102 9.63 -8.87 -10.91
C CYS A 102 9.48 -10.29 -10.36
N LYS A 103 10.06 -11.26 -11.07
CA LYS A 103 9.90 -12.69 -10.82
C LYS A 103 10.48 -13.12 -9.47
N VAL A 104 9.67 -13.82 -8.68
CA VAL A 104 10.06 -14.40 -7.39
C VAL A 104 9.89 -15.91 -7.45
N ARG A 105 10.91 -16.66 -7.02
CA ARG A 105 10.87 -18.12 -6.91
C ARG A 105 11.45 -18.55 -5.58
N ASP A 106 10.74 -19.41 -4.85
CA ASP A 106 11.12 -19.90 -3.52
C ASP A 106 11.44 -18.76 -2.53
N GLY A 107 10.64 -17.68 -2.59
CA GLY A 107 10.82 -16.47 -1.77
C GLY A 107 12.06 -15.63 -2.12
N LYS A 108 12.80 -15.99 -3.17
CA LYS A 108 13.99 -15.26 -3.63
C LYS A 108 13.71 -14.54 -4.94
N CYS A 109 14.24 -13.33 -5.05
CA CYS A 109 14.17 -12.58 -6.30
C CYS A 109 14.97 -13.28 -7.41
N ARG A 110 14.35 -13.41 -8.59
CA ARG A 110 14.88 -14.01 -9.81
C ARG A 110 14.60 -13.13 -11.04
N MET A 111 14.48 -11.82 -10.86
CA MET A 111 14.36 -10.89 -11.98
C MET A 111 15.62 -10.93 -12.86
N GLU A 112 15.42 -10.77 -14.16
CA GLU A 112 16.49 -10.76 -15.16
C GLU A 112 16.97 -9.33 -15.44
N ASP A 113 16.03 -8.40 -15.52
CA ASP A 113 16.27 -6.98 -15.81
C ASP A 113 15.69 -6.12 -14.66
N ARG A 114 16.57 -5.32 -14.06
CA ARG A 114 16.25 -4.52 -12.88
C ARG A 114 15.38 -3.32 -13.26
N GLU A 115 15.68 -2.69 -14.38
CA GLU A 115 15.00 -1.50 -14.90
C GLU A 115 13.57 -1.85 -15.37
N LEU A 116 13.38 -2.98 -16.06
CA LEU A 116 12.06 -3.47 -16.45
C LEU A 116 11.19 -3.82 -15.23
N CYS A 117 11.77 -4.45 -14.20
CA CYS A 117 11.05 -4.69 -12.95
C CYS A 117 10.64 -3.38 -12.27
N HIS A 118 11.55 -2.39 -12.19
CA HIS A 118 11.25 -1.09 -11.62
C HIS A 118 10.12 -0.37 -12.36
N GLU A 119 10.16 -0.36 -13.70
CA GLU A 119 9.12 0.26 -14.52
C GLU A 119 7.76 -0.44 -14.34
N ALA A 120 7.74 -1.76 -14.38
CA ALA A 120 6.53 -2.55 -14.17
C ALA A 120 5.94 -2.31 -12.77
N TRP A 121 6.78 -2.27 -11.73
CA TRP A 121 6.36 -1.92 -10.38
C TRP A 121 5.79 -0.50 -10.30
N ALA A 122 6.47 0.50 -10.86
CA ALA A 122 6.03 1.89 -10.83
C ALA A 122 4.64 2.06 -11.47
N LYS A 123 4.39 1.39 -12.60
CA LYS A 123 3.06 1.39 -13.25
C LYS A 123 2.02 0.64 -12.42
N LEU A 124 2.37 -0.52 -11.85
CA LEU A 124 1.45 -1.29 -11.02
C LEU A 124 0.97 -0.50 -9.79
N ARG A 125 1.80 0.39 -9.24
CA ARG A 125 1.41 1.24 -8.08
C ARG A 125 0.17 2.09 -8.34
N LEU A 126 -0.09 2.43 -9.60
CA LEU A 126 -1.26 3.22 -9.98
C LEU A 126 -2.54 2.38 -10.02
N SER A 127 -2.45 1.06 -10.14
CA SER A 127 -3.63 0.19 -10.23
C SER A 127 -4.25 -0.14 -8.86
N PRO A 128 -5.46 -0.74 -8.82
CA PRO A 128 -6.08 -1.21 -7.57
C PRO A 128 -5.27 -2.28 -6.83
N MET A 129 -4.34 -2.95 -7.52
CA MET A 129 -3.51 -4.01 -6.93
C MET A 129 -2.57 -3.49 -5.83
N PHE A 130 -2.20 -2.22 -5.89
CA PHE A 130 -1.29 -1.60 -4.93
C PHE A 130 -2.06 -0.87 -3.82
N GLY A 131 -1.76 -1.20 -2.57
CA GLY A 131 -2.43 -0.66 -1.38
C GLY A 131 -3.66 -1.45 -0.92
N CYS A 132 -3.91 -2.64 -1.48
CA CYS A 132 -4.98 -3.51 -1.00
C CYS A 132 -4.68 -4.09 0.39
N ILE A 133 -5.72 -4.42 1.15
CA ILE A 133 -5.61 -4.95 2.52
C ILE A 133 -6.10 -6.41 2.64
N CYS A 134 -5.72 -7.09 3.70
CA CYS A 134 -6.17 -8.45 4.01
C CYS A 134 -6.77 -8.55 5.41
N PRO A 135 -8.10 -8.38 5.57
CA PRO A 135 -8.75 -8.52 6.87
C PRO A 135 -8.66 -9.96 7.39
N ASN A 136 -8.71 -10.10 8.72
CA ASN A 136 -8.63 -11.41 9.38
C ASN A 136 -9.97 -12.15 9.26
N ASN A 137 -10.13 -12.92 8.19
CA ASN A 137 -11.32 -13.75 7.92
C ASN A 137 -10.93 -15.07 7.25
N HIS A 138 -11.94 -15.90 6.93
CA HIS A 138 -11.73 -17.20 6.27
C HIS A 138 -11.02 -17.13 4.91
N MET A 139 -11.02 -15.98 4.24
CA MET A 139 -10.35 -15.73 2.95
C MET A 139 -8.92 -15.20 3.09
N LYS A 140 -8.42 -15.02 4.32
CA LYS A 140 -7.12 -14.41 4.62
C LYS A 140 -5.96 -15.08 3.88
N ARG A 141 -5.89 -16.42 3.89
CA ARG A 141 -4.80 -17.17 3.22
C ARG A 141 -4.70 -16.86 1.72
N ARG A 142 -5.84 -16.74 1.03
CA ARG A 142 -5.86 -16.38 -0.40
C ARG A 142 -5.40 -14.94 -0.60
N CYS A 143 -5.92 -14.03 0.23
CA CYS A 143 -5.57 -12.62 0.20
C CYS A 143 -4.07 -12.38 0.44
N ASP A 144 -3.50 -13.02 1.47
CA ASP A 144 -2.10 -12.86 1.86
C ASP A 144 -1.14 -13.24 0.73
N ARG A 145 -1.48 -14.25 -0.10
CA ARG A 145 -0.67 -14.61 -1.27
C ARG A 145 -0.59 -13.49 -2.30
N ILE A 146 -1.72 -12.83 -2.57
CA ILE A 146 -1.79 -11.68 -3.48
C ILE A 146 -1.03 -10.50 -2.87
N PHE A 147 -1.30 -10.20 -1.60
CA PHE A 147 -0.65 -9.13 -0.86
C PHE A 147 0.87 -9.28 -0.85
N SER A 148 1.38 -10.48 -0.52
CA SER A 148 2.82 -10.72 -0.46
C SER A 148 3.50 -10.60 -1.83
N MET A 149 2.82 -11.00 -2.91
CA MET A 149 3.37 -10.91 -4.26
C MET A 149 3.57 -9.46 -4.71
N VAL A 150 2.64 -8.58 -4.34
CA VAL A 150 2.65 -7.17 -4.77
C VAL A 150 3.44 -6.30 -3.78
N ASN A 151 3.15 -6.41 -2.48
CA ASN A 151 3.65 -5.50 -1.45
C ASN A 151 4.91 -6.02 -0.73
N HIS A 152 5.15 -7.33 -0.70
CA HIS A 152 6.34 -7.94 -0.09
C HIS A 152 7.23 -8.64 -1.13
N ASN A 153 7.35 -8.06 -2.32
CA ASN A 153 8.18 -8.62 -3.37
C ASN A 153 9.68 -8.37 -3.08
N PRO A 154 10.52 -9.41 -2.89
CA PRO A 154 11.95 -9.24 -2.61
C PRO A 154 12.73 -8.60 -3.76
N CYS A 155 12.24 -8.65 -5.01
CA CYS A 155 12.87 -7.93 -6.11
C CYS A 155 12.73 -6.42 -5.93
N VAL A 156 11.53 -5.97 -5.55
CA VAL A 156 11.25 -4.55 -5.28
C VAL A 156 12.01 -4.04 -4.06
N GLY A 157 12.12 -4.85 -3.00
CA GLY A 157 12.90 -4.49 -1.81
C GLY A 157 14.37 -4.17 -2.13
N LYS A 158 14.99 -4.93 -3.05
CA LYS A 158 16.35 -4.66 -3.53
C LYS A 158 16.45 -3.35 -4.34
N LEU A 159 15.43 -3.03 -5.13
CA LEU A 159 15.38 -1.76 -5.88
C LEU A 159 15.39 -0.56 -4.92
N LEU A 160 14.51 -0.57 -3.92
CA LEU A 160 14.37 0.53 -2.97
C LEU A 160 15.59 0.68 -2.05
N ALA A 161 16.28 -0.41 -1.73
CA ALA A 161 17.51 -0.37 -0.93
C ALA A 161 18.71 0.24 -1.69
N THR A 162 18.66 0.31 -3.02
CA THR A 162 19.76 0.85 -3.85
C THR A 162 19.60 2.36 -4.14
N ILE A 163 18.45 2.95 -3.80
CA ILE A 163 18.14 4.39 -4.02
C ILE A 163 18.39 5.21 -2.72
N ARG A 164 19.15 4.69 -1.77
CA ARG A 164 19.57 5.39 -0.55
C ARG A 164 21.06 5.66 -0.53
#